data_AF-A0A328EHD3-F1
#
_entry.id   AF-A0A328EHD3-F1
#
_cell.length_a   1.000
_cell.length_b   1.000
_cell.length_c   1.000
_cell.angle_alpha   90.00
_cell.angle_beta   90.00
_cell.angle_gamma   90.00
#
_symmetry.space_group_name_H-M   'P 1'
#
loop_
_entity.id
_entity.type
_entity.pdbx_description
1 polymer ?
#
loop_
_entity_poly.entity_id
_entity_poly.type
_entity_poly.pdbx_seq_one_letter_code
_entity_poly.pdbx_strand_id
1 'polypeptide(L)'
;MGKKNNELLEETFDKAYRFLSGVGVSCPGCRDCKRVKGSPGDKLWQGLDPTMRTNIIAMLADALNGPSIKESVVIKPFLSYLRVVKMALDDEEKKILAFLAELEMHTPIVEAILDLLVVHHLGKFEGKNRPRQLTPVNLKHYFKQYLRLFRKQMPLTRMASR
;
A
#
# COMPACT_ATOMS: atom_id res chain seq x y z
N MET A 1 9.97 0.70 32.81
CA MET A 1 9.93 -0.02 31.52
C MET A 1 8.67 0.23 30.68
N GLY A 2 7.54 0.71 31.23
CA GLY A 2 6.30 0.90 30.45
C GLY A 2 6.23 2.10 29.50
N LYS A 3 6.94 3.20 29.78
CA LYS A 3 6.83 4.44 28.97
C LYS A 3 7.52 4.33 27.59
N LYS A 4 8.79 3.86 27.58
CA LYS A 4 9.56 3.62 26.35
C LYS A 4 8.92 2.58 25.42
N ASN A 5 8.29 1.55 25.97
CA ASN A 5 7.64 0.52 25.16
C ASN A 5 6.35 1.05 24.51
N ASN A 6 5.58 1.90 25.22
CA ASN A 6 4.42 2.57 24.63
C ASN A 6 4.83 3.60 23.58
N GLU A 7 5.88 4.38 23.81
CA GLU A 7 6.41 5.34 22.82
C GLU A 7 6.87 4.64 21.54
N LEU A 8 7.56 3.50 21.66
CA LEU A 8 7.97 2.70 20.50
C LEU A 8 6.78 2.12 19.72
N LEU A 9 5.73 1.68 20.44
CA LEU A 9 4.49 1.18 19.87
C LEU A 9 3.72 2.30 19.14
N GLU A 10 3.63 3.48 19.74
CA GLU A 10 2.99 4.65 19.14
C GLU A 10 3.73 5.11 17.87
N GLU A 11 5.07 5.16 17.89
CA GLU A 11 5.89 5.49 16.71
C GLU A 11 5.76 4.44 15.60
N THR A 12 5.63 3.16 15.96
CA THR A 12 5.47 2.06 15.00
C THR A 12 4.22 2.24 14.14
N PHE A 13 3.10 2.62 14.76
CA PHE A 13 1.82 2.79 14.06
C PHE A 13 1.60 4.18 13.46
N ASP A 14 2.32 5.21 13.91
CA ASP A 14 2.19 6.59 13.43
C ASP A 14 2.36 6.68 11.90
N LYS A 15 3.33 5.98 11.30
CA LYS A 15 3.49 5.93 9.83
C LYS A 15 2.27 5.32 9.12
N ALA A 16 1.71 4.24 9.66
CA ALA A 16 0.53 3.59 9.09
C ALA A 16 -0.69 4.53 9.16
N TYR A 17 -0.89 5.22 10.29
CA TYR A 17 -1.96 6.20 10.45
C TYR A 17 -1.79 7.42 9.54
N ARG A 18 -0.56 7.91 9.35
CA ARG A 18 -0.25 9.00 8.40
C ARG A 18 -0.51 8.58 6.96
N PHE A 19 -0.08 7.39 6.55
CA PHE A 19 -0.39 6.83 5.23
C PHE A 19 -1.90 6.77 4.99
N LEU A 20 -2.66 6.18 5.93
CA LEU A 20 -4.12 6.08 5.82
C LEU A 20 -4.78 7.47 5.76
N SER A 21 -4.30 8.43 6.53
CA SER A 21 -4.76 9.83 6.46
C SER A 21 -4.47 10.45 5.08
N GLY A 22 -3.30 10.16 4.50
CA GLY A 22 -2.92 10.58 3.14
C GLY A 22 -3.77 9.93 2.04
N VAL A 23 -4.29 8.73 2.28
CA VAL A 23 -5.31 8.07 1.42
C VAL A 23 -6.69 8.74 1.56
N GLY A 24 -6.86 9.62 2.54
CA GLY A 24 -8.11 10.31 2.85
C GLY A 24 -8.98 9.60 3.88
N VAL A 25 -8.45 8.62 4.62
CA VAL A 25 -9.14 7.97 5.74
C VAL A 25 -9.17 8.92 6.93
N SER A 26 -10.36 9.38 7.29
CA SER A 26 -10.56 10.44 8.28
C SER A 26 -10.47 9.98 9.74
N CYS A 27 -10.76 8.71 10.03
CA CYS A 27 -10.45 8.11 11.32
C CYS A 27 -9.96 6.66 11.18
N PRO A 28 -8.67 6.44 10.93
CA PRO A 28 -8.12 5.11 10.78
C PRO A 28 -8.11 4.32 12.10
N GLY A 29 -8.00 4.99 13.25
CA GLY A 29 -8.03 4.36 14.58
C GLY A 29 -9.42 4.08 15.16
N CYS A 30 -10.49 4.50 14.49
CA CYS A 30 -11.85 4.35 15.01
C CYS A 30 -12.48 3.02 14.58
N ARG A 31 -13.00 2.24 15.53
CA ARG A 31 -13.78 1.03 15.22
C ARG A 31 -15.12 1.36 14.54
N ASP A 32 -15.83 2.40 15.00
CA ASP A 32 -17.22 2.68 14.62
C ASP A 32 -17.48 4.15 14.18
N CYS A 33 -16.52 4.79 13.50
CA CYS A 33 -16.73 6.19 13.10
C CYS A 33 -17.76 6.33 11.98
N LYS A 34 -18.91 6.94 12.29
CA LYS A 34 -19.91 7.43 11.31
C LYS A 34 -19.49 8.73 10.62
N ARG A 35 -18.34 9.32 10.98
CA ARG A 35 -17.82 10.54 10.36
C ARG A 35 -17.11 10.15 9.07
N VAL A 36 -17.87 10.17 7.98
CA VAL A 36 -17.38 9.91 6.61
C VAL A 36 -17.24 11.27 5.94
N LYS A 37 -16.04 11.66 5.51
CA LYS A 37 -15.91 12.86 4.65
C LYS A 37 -16.16 12.54 3.18
N GLY A 38 -16.45 11.28 2.86
CA GLY A 38 -16.85 10.84 1.53
C GLY A 38 -15.70 10.68 0.53
N SER A 39 -14.45 10.74 1.02
CA SER A 39 -13.27 10.50 0.18
C SER A 39 -13.26 9.07 -0.37
N PRO A 40 -12.56 8.80 -1.49
CA PRO A 40 -12.36 7.43 -1.96
C PRO A 40 -11.75 6.50 -0.89
N GLY A 41 -10.79 7.00 -0.11
CA GLY A 41 -10.17 6.27 0.98
C GLY A 41 -11.15 5.92 2.11
N ASP A 42 -11.97 6.87 2.56
CA ASP A 42 -13.00 6.64 3.57
C ASP A 42 -14.00 5.57 3.12
N LYS A 43 -14.43 5.60 1.85
CA LYS A 43 -15.37 4.62 1.30
C LYS A 43 -14.78 3.21 1.29
N LEU A 44 -13.52 3.07 0.87
CA LEU A 44 -12.81 1.80 0.95
C LEU A 44 -12.70 1.33 2.40
N TRP A 45 -12.25 2.20 3.29
CA TRP A 45 -12.02 1.89 4.70
C TRP A 45 -13.29 1.40 5.40
N GLN A 46 -14.42 2.04 5.12
CA GLN A 46 -15.71 1.69 5.73
C GLN A 46 -16.31 0.38 5.23
N GLY A 47 -15.99 -0.01 3.99
CA GLY A 47 -16.38 -1.31 3.46
C GLY A 47 -15.69 -2.50 4.12
N LEU A 48 -14.63 -2.25 4.90
CA LEU A 48 -13.89 -3.28 5.63
C LEU A 48 -14.47 -3.48 7.03
N ASP A 49 -14.50 -4.73 7.49
CA ASP A 49 -14.85 -5.04 8.87
C ASP A 49 -13.73 -4.59 9.86
N PRO A 50 -14.05 -4.43 11.16
CA PRO A 50 -13.08 -3.97 12.14
C PRO A 50 -11.81 -4.84 12.28
N THR A 51 -11.93 -6.16 12.08
CA THR A 51 -10.78 -7.07 12.15
C THR A 51 -9.86 -6.85 10.95
N MET A 52 -10.42 -6.75 9.75
CA MET A 52 -9.67 -6.43 8.53
C MET A 52 -8.93 -5.09 8.65
N ARG A 53 -9.57 -4.05 9.18
CA ARG A 53 -8.94 -2.74 9.42
C ARG A 53 -7.74 -2.85 10.38
N THR A 54 -7.90 -3.59 11.48
CA THR A 54 -6.83 -3.80 12.46
C THR A 54 -5.64 -4.51 11.83
N ASN A 55 -5.89 -5.57 11.05
CA ASN A 55 -4.84 -6.31 10.38
C ASN A 55 -4.11 -5.46 9.32
N ILE A 56 -4.85 -4.64 8.57
CA ILE A 56 -4.25 -3.71 7.59
C ILE A 56 -3.34 -2.70 8.28
N ILE A 57 -3.76 -2.13 9.42
CA ILE A 57 -2.92 -1.18 10.18
C ILE A 57 -1.62 -1.85 10.63
N ALA A 58 -1.69 -3.07 11.16
CA ALA A 58 -0.50 -3.83 11.55
C ALA A 58 0.44 -4.10 10.37
N MET A 59 -0.09 -4.57 9.25
CA MET A 59 0.70 -4.86 8.05
C MET A 59 1.32 -3.60 7.44
N LEU A 60 0.60 -2.48 7.44
CA LEU A 60 1.14 -1.19 6.99
C LEU A 60 2.25 -0.71 7.93
N ALA A 61 2.10 -0.90 9.24
CA ALA A 61 3.13 -0.55 10.20
C ALA A 61 4.41 -1.37 9.97
N ASP A 62 4.29 -2.68 9.78
CA ASP A 62 5.43 -3.54 9.47
C ASP A 62 6.11 -3.11 8.16
N ALA A 63 5.32 -2.90 7.10
CA ALA A 63 5.84 -2.51 5.80
C ALA A 63 6.57 -1.14 5.85
N LEU A 64 5.95 -0.11 6.43
CA LEU A 64 6.45 1.26 6.42
C LEU A 64 7.65 1.48 7.37
N ASN A 65 7.82 0.62 8.37
CA ASN A 65 9.01 0.57 9.20
C ASN A 65 10.15 -0.23 8.59
N GLY A 66 9.92 -0.91 7.46
CA GLY A 66 10.97 -1.53 6.67
C GLY A 66 12.02 -0.53 6.15
N PRO A 67 13.17 -1.04 5.68
CA PRO A 67 14.25 -0.21 5.13
C PRO A 67 13.79 0.55 3.87
N SER A 68 14.35 1.73 3.64
CA SER A 68 14.05 2.52 2.45
C SER A 68 14.56 1.88 1.17
N ILE A 69 13.74 1.97 0.11
CA ILE A 69 14.01 1.38 -1.19
C ILE A 69 14.36 2.50 -2.16
N LYS A 70 15.67 2.70 -2.34
CA LYS A 70 16.21 3.80 -3.16
C LYS A 70 16.12 3.52 -4.66
N GLU A 71 16.02 2.25 -5.04
CA GLU A 71 15.92 1.84 -6.45
C GLU A 71 14.68 2.45 -7.10
N SER A 72 14.83 2.94 -8.33
CA SER A 72 13.68 3.36 -9.12
C SER A 72 12.90 2.13 -9.57
N VAL A 73 11.66 1.99 -9.12
CA VAL A 73 10.76 0.93 -9.59
C VAL A 73 10.10 1.40 -10.88
N VAL A 74 10.37 0.70 -11.99
CA VAL A 74 9.71 0.93 -13.28
C VAL A 74 8.82 -0.26 -13.59
N ILE A 75 7.50 -0.06 -13.57
CA ILE A 75 6.54 -1.10 -13.94
C ILE A 75 6.23 -0.97 -15.43
N LYS A 76 6.57 -2.00 -16.22
CA LYS A 76 6.27 -2.03 -17.66
C LYS A 76 4.88 -2.65 -17.88
N PRO A 77 3.95 -1.96 -18.58
CA PRO A 77 2.69 -2.58 -19.01
C PRO A 77 2.97 -3.82 -19.89
N PHE A 78 2.17 -4.87 -19.74
CA PHE A 78 2.31 -6.13 -20.52
C PHE A 78 1.87 -5.99 -21.99
N LEU A 79 1.30 -4.85 -22.37
CA LEU A 79 0.85 -4.59 -23.74
C LEU A 79 1.93 -3.83 -24.49
N SER A 80 2.56 -4.49 -25.45
CA SER A 80 3.67 -4.00 -26.30
C SER A 80 3.35 -2.72 -27.11
N TYR A 81 2.09 -2.28 -27.11
CA TYR A 81 1.58 -1.09 -27.81
C TYR A 81 1.23 0.07 -26.88
N LEU A 82 1.23 -0.12 -25.56
CA LEU A 82 1.08 0.98 -24.61
C LEU A 82 2.46 1.53 -24.28
N ARG A 83 2.68 2.82 -24.56
CA ARG A 83 3.88 3.57 -24.13
C ARG A 83 4.24 3.16 -22.71
N VAL A 84 5.51 2.83 -22.46
CA VAL A 84 6.01 2.46 -21.13
C VAL A 84 5.57 3.53 -20.15
N VAL A 85 4.59 3.21 -19.30
CA VAL A 85 4.15 4.10 -18.23
C VAL A 85 5.21 3.99 -17.15
N LYS A 86 6.17 4.92 -17.16
CA LYS A 86 7.07 5.09 -16.02
C LYS A 86 6.24 5.66 -14.87
N MET A 87 5.87 4.80 -13.92
CA MET A 87 5.26 5.23 -12.67
C MET A 87 6.37 5.44 -11.66
N ALA A 88 6.55 6.68 -11.22
CA ALA A 88 7.45 6.98 -10.12
C ALA A 88 6.73 6.66 -8.81
N LEU A 89 7.21 5.61 -8.13
CA LEU A 89 6.75 5.27 -6.79
C LEU A 89 7.59 6.01 -5.75
N ASP A 90 6.96 6.48 -4.67
CA ASP A 90 7.69 7.00 -3.52
C ASP A 90 8.18 5.87 -2.60
N ASP A 91 8.89 6.22 -1.52
CA ASP A 91 9.45 5.24 -0.59
C ASP A 91 8.37 4.40 0.10
N GLU A 92 7.23 5.01 0.46
CA GLU A 92 6.12 4.34 1.14
C GLU A 92 5.46 3.30 0.22
N GLU A 93 5.15 3.67 -1.02
CA GLU A 93 4.58 2.77 -2.03
C GLU A 93 5.50 1.59 -2.33
N LYS A 94 6.81 1.85 -2.44
CA LYS A 94 7.80 0.78 -2.66
C LYS A 94 7.86 -0.19 -1.49
N LYS A 95 7.93 0.32 -0.25
CA LYS A 95 7.97 -0.49 0.96
C LYS A 95 6.75 -1.40 1.09
N ILE A 96 5.56 -0.82 0.89
CA ILE A 96 4.31 -1.59 0.95
C ILE A 96 4.32 -2.66 -0.14
N LEU A 97 4.65 -2.32 -1.39
CA LEU A 97 4.68 -3.33 -2.47
C LEU A 97 5.74 -4.41 -2.27
N ALA A 98 6.92 -4.08 -1.72
CA ALA A 98 7.95 -5.07 -1.40
C ALA A 98 7.45 -6.04 -0.32
N PHE A 99 6.86 -5.51 0.76
CA PHE A 99 6.26 -6.32 1.81
C PHE A 99 5.13 -7.22 1.28
N LEU A 100 4.20 -6.67 0.49
CA LEU A 100 3.11 -7.45 -0.12
C LEU A 100 3.62 -8.54 -1.08
N ALA A 101 4.81 -8.39 -1.67
CA ALA A 101 5.36 -9.38 -2.59
C ALA A 101 5.78 -10.67 -1.85
N GLU A 102 6.05 -10.59 -0.55
CA GLU A 102 6.33 -11.75 0.29
C GLU A 102 5.05 -12.52 0.63
N LEU A 103 3.89 -11.86 0.60
CA LEU A 103 2.61 -12.42 1.00
C LEU A 103 1.80 -13.05 -0.13
N GLU A 104 0.87 -13.93 0.22
CA GLU A 104 -0.05 -14.52 -0.75
C GLU A 104 -0.95 -13.45 -1.41
N MET A 105 -0.68 -13.21 -2.70
CA MET A 105 -1.26 -12.12 -3.50
C MET A 105 -2.79 -12.17 -3.62
N HIS A 106 -3.41 -13.33 -3.39
CA HIS A 106 -4.84 -13.55 -3.62
C HIS A 106 -5.68 -13.48 -2.34
N THR A 107 -5.14 -12.93 -1.26
CA THR A 107 -5.87 -12.73 -0.02
C THR A 107 -6.69 -11.44 -0.06
N PRO A 108 -7.89 -11.40 0.57
CA PRO A 108 -8.71 -10.18 0.64
C PRO A 108 -7.97 -8.97 1.24
N ILE A 109 -7.06 -9.23 2.17
CA ILE A 109 -6.27 -8.17 2.82
C ILE A 109 -5.26 -7.53 1.87
N VAL A 110 -4.58 -8.32 1.03
CA VAL A 110 -3.68 -7.80 0.00
C VAL A 110 -4.46 -6.98 -1.01
N GLU A 111 -5.64 -7.46 -1.43
CA GLU A 111 -6.51 -6.70 -2.34
C GLU A 111 -6.93 -5.35 -1.75
N ALA A 112 -7.30 -5.31 -0.46
CA ALA A 112 -7.66 -4.08 0.22
C ALA A 112 -6.48 -3.10 0.34
N ILE A 113 -5.28 -3.58 0.67
CA ILE A 113 -4.07 -2.73 0.72
C ILE A 113 -3.73 -2.19 -0.67
N LEU A 114 -3.88 -3.01 -1.72
CA LEU A 114 -3.69 -2.55 -3.10
C LEU A 114 -4.70 -1.46 -3.50
N ASP A 115 -5.96 -1.56 -3.07
CA ASP A 115 -6.96 -0.51 -3.31
C ASP A 115 -6.61 0.79 -2.59
N LEU A 116 -6.10 0.72 -1.35
CA LEU A 116 -5.59 1.88 -0.62
C LEU A 116 -4.39 2.52 -1.31
N LEU A 117 -3.43 1.71 -1.78
CA LEU A 117 -2.26 2.19 -2.55
C LEU A 117 -2.68 2.89 -3.86
N VAL A 118 -3.69 2.36 -4.55
CA VAL A 118 -4.24 2.98 -5.76
C VAL A 118 -4.79 4.37 -5.46
N VAL A 119 -5.58 4.50 -4.38
CA VAL A 119 -6.11 5.81 -3.96
C VAL A 119 -4.99 6.75 -3.56
N HIS A 120 -4.02 6.29 -2.77
CA HIS A 120 -2.85 7.08 -2.36
C HIS A 120 -2.11 7.66 -3.58
N HIS A 121 -1.75 6.80 -4.53
CA HIS A 121 -0.99 7.21 -5.70
C HIS A 121 -1.79 8.17 -6.61
N LEU A 122 -3.08 7.91 -6.79
CA LEU A 122 -3.94 8.78 -7.60
C LEU A 122 -4.17 10.14 -6.94
N GLY A 123 -4.19 10.21 -5.61
CA GLY A 123 -4.29 11.46 -4.85
C GLY A 123 -3.16 12.45 -5.16
N LYS A 124 -1.97 11.96 -5.55
CA LYS A 124 -0.83 12.81 -5.97
C LYS A 124 -1.11 13.65 -7.23
N PHE A 125 -2.11 13.26 -8.00
CA PHE A 125 -2.56 13.94 -9.21
C PHE A 125 -3.79 14.83 -8.98
N GLU A 126 -4.29 14.96 -7.76
CA GLU A 126 -5.37 15.90 -7.46
C GLU A 126 -4.96 17.33 -7.85
N GLY A 127 -5.82 18.01 -8.60
CA GLY A 127 -5.51 19.33 -9.17
C GLY A 127 -4.43 19.35 -10.26
N LYS A 128 -3.96 18.19 -10.74
CA LYS A 128 -2.93 18.06 -11.78
C LYS A 128 -3.42 17.23 -12.97
N ASN A 129 -2.73 17.37 -14.10
CA ASN A 129 -2.99 16.54 -15.28
C ASN A 129 -2.56 15.09 -15.02
N ARG A 130 -3.54 14.22 -14.79
CA ARG A 130 -3.32 12.77 -14.70
C ARG A 130 -3.15 12.17 -16.10
N PRO A 131 -2.14 11.31 -16.33
CA PRO A 131 -2.06 10.55 -17.57
C PRO A 131 -3.34 9.74 -17.81
N ARG A 132 -3.92 9.79 -19.03
CA ARG A 132 -5.19 9.10 -19.36
C ARG A 132 -5.15 7.59 -19.07
N GLN A 133 -3.97 6.99 -19.18
CA GLN A 133 -3.76 5.55 -18.98
C GLN A 133 -3.68 5.16 -17.49
N LEU A 134 -3.51 6.13 -16.58
CA LEU A 134 -3.39 5.91 -15.14
C LEU A 134 -4.78 5.87 -14.47
N THR A 135 -5.61 4.93 -14.91
CA THR A 135 -6.91 4.66 -14.27
C THR A 135 -6.71 3.82 -13.00
N PRO A 136 -7.66 3.81 -12.04
CA PRO A 136 -7.57 2.94 -10.87
C PRO A 136 -7.35 1.47 -11.23
N VAL A 137 -8.07 0.97 -12.24
CA VAL A 137 -7.97 -0.41 -12.71
C VAL A 137 -6.57 -0.71 -13.27
N ASN A 138 -6.05 0.16 -14.13
CA ASN A 138 -4.72 -0.04 -14.71
C ASN A 138 -3.63 0.03 -13.65
N LEU A 139 -3.74 0.98 -12.72
CA LEU A 139 -2.78 1.12 -11.63
C LEU A 139 -2.76 -0.11 -10.71
N LYS A 140 -3.95 -0.60 -10.31
CA LYS A 140 -4.07 -1.84 -9.54
C LYS A 140 -3.46 -3.02 -10.29
N HIS A 141 -3.70 -3.11 -11.60
CA HIS A 141 -3.10 -4.12 -12.45
C HIS A 141 -1.57 -4.02 -12.44
N TYR A 142 -1.00 -2.83 -12.59
CA TYR A 142 0.43 -2.61 -12.54
C TYR A 142 1.06 -3.03 -11.21
N PHE A 143 0.44 -2.68 -10.08
CA PHE A 143 0.90 -3.15 -8.77
C PHE A 143 0.88 -4.68 -8.68
N LYS A 144 -0.21 -5.34 -9.11
CA LYS A 144 -0.26 -6.80 -9.15
C LYS A 144 0.82 -7.43 -10.02
N GLN A 145 1.14 -6.82 -11.17
CA GLN A 145 2.23 -7.29 -12.02
C GLN A 145 3.60 -7.12 -11.34
N TYR A 146 3.82 -6.01 -10.62
CA TYR A 146 5.02 -5.84 -9.82
C TYR A 146 5.18 -6.97 -8.80
N LEU A 147 4.14 -7.28 -8.03
CA LEU A 147 4.17 -8.37 -7.05
C LEU A 147 4.51 -9.72 -7.70
N ARG A 148 3.94 -10.01 -8.88
CA ARG A 148 4.23 -11.24 -9.66
C ARG A 148 5.67 -11.32 -10.13
N LEU A 149 6.23 -10.22 -10.64
CA LEU A 149 7.58 -10.18 -11.17
C LEU A 149 8.62 -10.25 -10.05
N PHE A 150 8.37 -9.57 -8.93
CA PHE A 150 9.25 -9.59 -7.77
C PHE A 150 9.42 -11.02 -7.23
N ARG A 151 8.31 -11.76 -7.09
CA ARG A 151 8.33 -13.19 -6.72
C ARG A 151 9.09 -14.09 -7.70
N LYS A 152 9.06 -13.78 -9.00
CA LYS A 152 9.79 -14.57 -10.01
C LYS A 152 11.29 -14.29 -10.00
N GLN A 153 11.70 -13.10 -9.58
CA GLN A 153 13.11 -12.68 -9.53
C GLN A 153 13.81 -13.09 -8.23
N MET A 154 13.06 -13.40 -7.19
CA MET A 154 13.57 -14.13 -6.02
C MET A 154 13.29 -15.63 -6.20
N PRO A 155 14.24 -16.45 -6.70
CA PRO A 155 14.18 -17.87 -6.40
C PRO A 155 14.15 -17.99 -4.86
N LEU A 156 13.38 -18.94 -4.35
CA LEU A 156 13.29 -19.29 -2.93
C LEU A 156 14.69 -19.65 -2.37
N THR A 157 15.53 -18.67 -2.12
CA THR A 157 16.77 -18.79 -1.35
C THR A 157 16.56 -18.03 -0.06
N ARG A 158 15.84 -18.69 0.87
CA ARG A 158 16.13 -18.77 2.32
C ARG A 158 14.98 -19.46 3.06
N MET A 159 14.90 -20.77 2.89
CA MET A 159 14.65 -21.68 4.02
C MET A 159 15.64 -22.83 3.93
N ALA A 160 16.91 -22.49 4.14
CA ALA A 160 17.92 -23.43 4.56
C ALA A 160 18.92 -22.65 5.42
N SER A 161 19.11 -23.11 6.66
CA SER A 161 20.09 -22.64 7.68
C SER A 161 19.59 -21.41 8.46
N ARG A 162 19.36 -21.42 9.78
CA ARG A 162 19.72 -22.32 10.89
C ARG A 162 18.64 -22.25 11.97
#